data_AF-A0A6J7D1Z9-F1
#
_entry.id   AF-A0A6J7D1Z9-F1
#
_cell.length_a   1.000
_cell.length_b   1.000
_cell.length_c   1.000
_cell.angle_alpha   90.00
_cell.angle_beta   90.00
_cell.angle_gamma   90.00
#
_symmetry.space_group_name_H-M   'P 1'
#
loop_
_entity.id
_entity.type
_entity.pdbx_description
1 polymer ?
#
loop_
_entity_poly.entity_id
_entity_poly.type
_entity_poly.pdbx_seq_one_letter_code
_entity_poly.pdbx_strand_id
1 'polypeptide(L)'
;MWADTIVLRVGHERDLLVGVQVDSDANASRVRALFHQWIETNPPEVPHPFPAAFSLRLDPIDAPTGPNPGGLRAVPQLRHGATTIVRSRDPDDVLRAFAITLGGIHLGLDPREHIWVPLRPFIRNDSVVLVEVDTPTLVNDRLLGVDGIHEFAAWSVAVSGDRSARIPPPLPELAWHAIGVEPPVAEWQQFHLAGIVVHHPQPISTVDLVARLALKSIDATWFSLVAALAEQGDVCAADDGRELRQQVRRLLDGA
;
A
#
# COMPACT_ATOMS: atom_id res chain seq x y z
N MET A 1 -18.31 -16.01 7.47
CA MET A 1 -17.63 -16.10 8.78
C MET A 1 -16.16 -16.32 8.47
N TRP A 2 -15.25 -15.53 9.03
CA TRP A 2 -13.80 -15.75 8.88
C TRP A 2 -13.38 -16.95 9.74
N ALA A 3 -12.44 -17.75 9.25
CA ALA A 3 -12.06 -19.01 9.89
C ALA A 3 -10.94 -18.82 10.93
N ASP A 4 -9.95 -17.98 10.63
CA ASP A 4 -8.76 -17.81 11.46
C ASP A 4 -8.18 -16.38 11.34
N THR A 5 -7.38 -15.97 12.32
CA THR A 5 -6.57 -14.74 12.29
C THR A 5 -5.10 -15.10 12.52
N ILE A 6 -4.27 -14.82 11.53
CA ILE A 6 -2.81 -15.01 11.57
C ILE A 6 -2.18 -13.68 11.96
N VAL A 7 -1.29 -13.69 12.96
CA VAL A 7 -0.51 -12.51 13.33
C VAL A 7 0.87 -12.63 12.72
N LEU A 8 1.26 -11.63 11.94
CA LEU A 8 2.60 -11.49 11.37
C LEU A 8 3.39 -10.45 12.16
N ARG A 9 4.61 -10.78 12.56
CA ARG A 9 5.60 -9.85 13.10
C ARG A 9 6.44 -9.32 11.93
N VAL A 10 6.32 -8.04 11.64
CA VAL A 10 6.96 -7.40 10.48
C VAL A 10 7.90 -6.28 10.94
N GLY A 11 9.13 -6.31 10.43
CA GLY A 11 10.19 -5.33 10.72
C GLY A 11 11.11 -5.76 11.87
N HIS A 12 12.39 -5.35 11.81
CA HIS A 12 13.47 -5.86 12.68
C HIS A 12 13.59 -5.19 14.06
N GLU A 13 13.23 -3.91 14.21
CA GLU A 13 13.47 -3.13 15.45
C GLU A 13 12.20 -2.75 16.22
N ARG A 14 11.03 -2.74 15.56
CA ARG A 14 9.75 -2.35 16.18
C ARG A 14 8.71 -3.46 16.24
N ASP A 15 9.02 -4.62 15.65
CA ASP A 15 8.18 -5.83 15.67
C ASP A 15 6.69 -5.52 15.48
N LEU A 16 6.34 -4.83 14.39
CA LEU A 16 4.95 -4.46 14.15
C LEU A 16 4.13 -5.72 13.97
N LEU A 17 3.11 -5.88 14.81
CA LEU A 17 2.17 -6.98 14.69
C LEU A 17 1.07 -6.61 13.70
N VAL A 18 0.88 -7.43 12.67
CA VAL A 18 -0.10 -7.26 11.61
C VAL A 18 -1.06 -8.44 11.62
N GLY A 19 -2.33 -8.17 11.88
CA GLY A 19 -3.38 -9.20 11.88
C GLY A 19 -3.91 -9.46 10.48
N VAL A 20 -4.00 -10.73 10.10
CA VAL A 20 -4.47 -11.20 8.79
C VAL A 20 -5.61 -12.18 9.00
N GLN A 21 -6.83 -11.78 8.64
CA GLN A 21 -7.98 -12.67 8.61
C GLN A 21 -7.98 -13.51 7.33
N VAL A 22 -8.27 -14.80 7.47
CA VAL A 22 -8.38 -15.75 6.37
C VAL A 22 -9.71 -16.50 6.46
N ASP A 23 -10.32 -16.77 5.32
CA ASP A 23 -11.70 -17.26 5.24
C ASP A 23 -11.86 -18.77 5.39
N SER A 24 -10.76 -19.53 5.36
CA SER A 24 -10.74 -20.98 5.56
C SER A 24 -9.42 -21.47 6.17
N ASP A 25 -9.44 -22.63 6.82
CA ASP A 25 -8.24 -23.29 7.39
C ASP A 25 -7.21 -23.67 6.31
N ALA A 26 -7.68 -23.99 5.09
CA ALA A 26 -6.82 -24.25 3.95
C ALA A 26 -6.05 -22.99 3.53
N ASN A 27 -6.73 -21.85 3.48
CA ASN A 27 -6.13 -20.56 3.18
C ASN A 27 -5.20 -20.09 4.31
N ALA A 28 -5.57 -20.37 5.58
CA ALA A 28 -4.68 -20.17 6.71
C ALA A 28 -3.38 -20.96 6.56
N SER A 29 -3.46 -22.24 6.22
CA SER A 29 -2.30 -23.11 6.03
C SER A 29 -1.37 -22.60 4.91
N ARG A 30 -1.95 -22.11 3.80
CA ARG A 30 -1.18 -21.49 2.70
C ARG A 30 -0.42 -20.24 3.13
N VAL A 31 -1.09 -19.31 3.84
CA VAL A 31 -0.44 -18.12 4.39
C VAL A 31 0.65 -18.52 5.39
N ARG A 32 0.39 -19.51 6.25
CA ARG A 32 1.38 -19.98 7.23
C ARG A 32 2.62 -20.57 6.57
N ALA A 33 2.47 -21.31 5.47
CA ALA A 33 3.60 -21.84 4.73
C ALA A 33 4.47 -20.72 4.11
N LEU A 34 3.84 -19.73 3.46
CA LEU A 34 4.57 -18.63 2.81
C LEU A 34 5.30 -17.74 3.83
N PHE A 35 4.61 -17.36 4.91
CA PHE A 35 5.08 -16.38 5.89
C PHE A 35 5.68 -17.03 7.14
N HIS A 36 6.10 -18.29 7.09
CA HIS A 36 6.48 -19.07 8.28
C HIS A 36 7.47 -18.37 9.23
N GLN A 37 8.45 -17.63 8.71
CA GLN A 37 9.47 -16.91 9.49
C GLN A 37 8.93 -15.66 10.19
N TRP A 38 7.75 -15.21 9.79
CA TRP A 38 7.12 -13.96 10.20
C TRP A 38 5.92 -14.21 11.10
N ILE A 39 5.51 -15.47 11.29
CA ILE A 39 4.37 -15.78 12.14
C ILE A 39 4.73 -15.53 13.60
N GLU A 40 3.92 -14.71 14.26
CA GLU A 40 3.96 -14.58 15.71
C GLU A 40 3.29 -15.80 16.36
N THR A 41 4.09 -16.64 17.03
CA THR A 41 3.60 -17.86 17.68
C THR A 41 2.91 -17.61 19.01
N ASN A 42 3.27 -16.53 19.72
CA ASN A 42 2.73 -16.16 21.02
C ASN A 42 2.33 -14.68 21.00
N PRO A 43 1.28 -14.29 20.25
CA PRO A 43 0.85 -12.91 20.21
C PRO A 43 0.39 -12.46 21.60
N PRO A 44 0.63 -11.20 21.99
CA PRO A 44 0.18 -10.69 23.28
C PRO A 44 -1.33 -10.89 23.44
N GLU A 45 -1.77 -11.28 24.64
CA GLU A 45 -3.19 -11.40 24.98
C GLU A 45 -3.83 -10.01 24.97
N VAL A 46 -4.36 -9.59 23.82
CA VAL A 46 -5.16 -8.36 23.73
C VAL A 46 -6.62 -8.72 24.03
N PRO A 47 -7.38 -7.91 24.81
CA PRO A 47 -8.72 -8.29 25.30
C PRO A 47 -9.83 -8.50 24.25
N HIS A 48 -9.51 -8.45 22.97
CA HIS A 48 -10.42 -8.58 21.83
C HIS A 48 -9.64 -9.21 20.67
N PRO A 49 -10.29 -9.81 19.64
CA PRO A 49 -9.53 -10.32 18.50
C PRO A 49 -8.67 -9.18 17.97
N PHE A 50 -7.36 -9.44 17.87
CA PHE A 50 -6.38 -8.53 17.30
C PHE A 50 -6.98 -7.91 16.03
N PRO A 51 -7.16 -6.58 15.95
CA PRO A 51 -7.91 -5.99 14.84
C PRO A 51 -7.19 -6.36 13.55
N ALA A 52 -7.89 -7.09 12.68
CA ALA A 52 -7.32 -7.55 11.43
C ALA A 52 -7.00 -6.33 10.57
N ALA A 53 -5.72 -6.15 10.26
CA ALA A 53 -5.27 -5.13 9.33
C ALA A 53 -5.66 -5.50 7.90
N PHE A 54 -5.66 -6.80 7.60
CA PHE A 54 -6.00 -7.35 6.29
C PHE A 54 -7.01 -8.49 6.42
N SER A 55 -7.85 -8.66 5.40
CA SER A 55 -8.73 -9.82 5.25
C SER A 55 -8.54 -10.42 3.86
N LEU A 56 -8.12 -11.69 3.79
CA LEU A 56 -7.71 -12.37 2.57
C LEU A 56 -8.65 -13.53 2.23
N ARG A 57 -9.12 -13.55 0.98
CA ARG A 57 -9.82 -14.67 0.38
C ARG A 57 -9.01 -15.19 -0.81
N LEU A 58 -8.57 -16.45 -0.72
CA LEU A 58 -7.66 -17.05 -1.69
C LEU A 58 -8.35 -18.09 -2.58
N ASP A 59 -9.67 -18.10 -2.66
CA ASP A 59 -10.37 -19.01 -3.58
C ASP A 59 -10.39 -18.42 -5.00
N PRO A 60 -10.22 -19.24 -6.05
CA PRO A 60 -10.42 -18.80 -7.42
C PRO A 60 -11.86 -18.33 -7.63
N ILE A 61 -12.03 -17.14 -8.21
CA ILE A 61 -13.34 -16.69 -8.68
C ILE A 61 -13.71 -17.50 -9.93
N ASP A 62 -14.91 -18.09 -9.96
CA ASP A 62 -15.46 -18.68 -11.18
C ASP A 62 -15.38 -17.68 -12.34
N ALA A 63 -14.88 -18.13 -13.50
CA ALA A 63 -14.72 -17.27 -14.66
C ALA A 63 -16.08 -16.67 -15.08
N PRO A 64 -16.17 -15.36 -15.39
CA PRO A 64 -17.37 -14.81 -15.99
C PRO A 64 -17.57 -15.47 -17.35
N THR A 65 -18.72 -16.12 -17.53
CA THR A 65 -19.18 -16.81 -18.75
C THR A 65 -19.52 -15.85 -19.91
N GLY A 66 -18.91 -14.66 -19.94
CA GLY A 66 -19.20 -13.58 -20.88
C GLY A 66 -18.14 -13.44 -21.99
N PRO A 67 -18.51 -12.88 -23.16
CA PRO A 67 -17.70 -12.91 -24.39
C PRO A 67 -16.49 -11.97 -24.43
N ASN A 68 -15.93 -11.54 -23.29
CA ASN A 68 -14.73 -10.71 -23.24
C ASN A 68 -13.63 -11.36 -22.38
N PRO A 69 -12.79 -12.26 -22.96
CA PRO A 69 -11.73 -12.95 -22.23
C PRO A 69 -10.42 -12.16 -22.13
N GLY A 70 -10.29 -11.01 -22.79
CA GLY A 70 -9.03 -10.26 -22.91
C GLY A 70 -8.81 -9.11 -21.90
N GLY A 71 -9.66 -8.97 -20.88
CA GLY A 71 -9.53 -7.89 -19.90
C GLY A 71 -8.39 -8.14 -18.93
N LEU A 72 -7.46 -7.17 -18.83
CA LEU A 72 -6.36 -7.06 -17.87
C LEU A 72 -6.64 -7.81 -16.55
N ARG A 73 -5.70 -8.69 -16.15
CA ARG A 73 -5.69 -9.36 -14.85
C ARG A 73 -5.83 -8.29 -13.76
N ALA A 74 -6.99 -8.21 -13.11
CA ALA A 74 -7.19 -7.29 -12.01
C ALA A 74 -6.31 -7.75 -10.84
N VAL A 75 -5.25 -6.99 -10.56
CA VAL A 75 -4.38 -7.30 -9.42
C VAL A 75 -5.18 -7.09 -8.12
N PRO A 76 -5.14 -8.04 -7.18
CA PRO A 76 -5.80 -7.92 -5.88
C PRO A 76 -5.35 -6.67 -5.11
N GLN A 77 -6.33 -5.95 -4.54
CA GLN A 77 -6.15 -4.63 -3.93
C GLN A 77 -6.04 -4.69 -2.41
N LEU A 78 -4.84 -4.59 -1.86
CA LEU A 78 -4.63 -4.74 -0.41
C LEU A 78 -4.44 -3.41 0.29
N ARG A 79 -4.98 -3.32 1.51
CA ARG A 79 -5.00 -2.10 2.34
C ARG A 79 -4.95 -2.50 3.80
N HIS A 80 -4.14 -1.83 4.60
CA HIS A 80 -4.20 -1.97 6.05
C HIS A 80 -5.15 -0.96 6.70
N GLY A 81 -5.86 -1.43 7.73
CA GLY A 81 -6.83 -0.63 8.49
C GLY A 81 -8.18 -0.43 7.78
N ALA A 82 -8.36 -0.99 6.58
CA ALA A 82 -9.62 -0.97 5.85
C ALA A 82 -10.10 -2.40 5.61
N THR A 83 -11.37 -2.69 5.90
CA THR A 83 -11.99 -3.98 5.57
C THR A 83 -12.25 -4.07 4.07
N THR A 84 -11.25 -4.50 3.30
CA THR A 84 -11.39 -4.76 1.87
C THR A 84 -11.32 -6.26 1.63
N ILE A 85 -12.36 -6.81 1.01
CA ILE A 85 -12.35 -8.22 0.58
C ILE A 85 -11.63 -8.27 -0.76
N VAL A 86 -10.51 -8.97 -0.77
CA VAL A 86 -9.68 -9.15 -1.96
C VAL A 86 -9.91 -10.53 -2.55
N ARG A 87 -10.06 -10.60 -3.88
CA ARG A 87 -10.29 -11.85 -4.61
C ARG A 87 -9.57 -11.81 -5.95
N SER A 88 -9.03 -12.95 -6.37
CA SER A 88 -8.43 -13.15 -7.68
C SER A 88 -8.91 -14.47 -8.27
N ARG A 89 -8.83 -14.63 -9.60
CA ARG A 89 -8.97 -15.95 -10.24
C ARG A 89 -7.77 -16.84 -9.98
N ASP A 90 -6.63 -16.22 -9.71
CA ASP A 90 -5.41 -16.87 -9.29
C ASP A 90 -5.11 -16.49 -7.82
N PRO A 91 -5.28 -17.42 -6.87
CA PRO A 91 -4.98 -17.19 -5.45
C PRO A 91 -3.59 -16.61 -5.19
N ASP A 92 -2.62 -16.98 -6.03
CA ASP A 92 -1.21 -16.62 -5.85
C ASP A 92 -0.97 -15.14 -6.15
N ASP A 93 -1.78 -14.53 -7.01
CA ASP A 93 -1.74 -13.09 -7.24
C ASP A 93 -2.09 -12.33 -5.95
N VAL A 94 -2.98 -12.86 -5.10
CA VAL A 94 -3.37 -12.24 -3.81
C VAL A 94 -2.22 -12.30 -2.83
N LEU A 95 -1.56 -13.45 -2.72
CA LEU A 95 -0.39 -13.62 -1.86
C LEU A 95 0.78 -12.73 -2.32
N ARG A 96 1.02 -12.63 -3.63
CA ARG A 96 2.04 -11.75 -4.19
C ARG A 96 1.75 -10.29 -3.87
N ALA A 97 0.55 -9.79 -4.14
CA ALA A 97 0.17 -8.43 -3.80
C ALA A 97 0.33 -8.16 -2.30
N PHE A 98 0.03 -9.15 -1.45
CA PHE A 98 0.13 -9.02 0.00
C PHE A 98 1.57 -8.86 0.46
N ALA A 99 2.46 -9.73 -0.03
CA ALA A 99 3.88 -9.62 0.22
C ALA A 99 4.51 -8.32 -0.33
N ILE A 100 4.05 -7.82 -1.50
CA ILE A 100 4.50 -6.52 -2.02
C ILE A 100 4.04 -5.38 -1.11
N THR A 101 2.78 -5.40 -0.65
CA THR A 101 2.24 -4.40 0.28
C THR A 101 3.00 -4.39 1.60
N LEU A 102 3.33 -5.56 2.15
CA LEU A 102 4.11 -5.68 3.39
C LEU A 102 5.59 -5.26 3.23
N GLY A 103 6.15 -5.27 2.02
CA GLY A 103 7.55 -4.90 1.75
C GLY A 103 7.96 -3.56 2.37
N GLY A 104 7.07 -2.55 2.29
CA GLY A 104 7.34 -1.25 2.88
C GLY A 104 7.29 -1.19 4.41
N ILE A 105 6.58 -2.12 5.05
CA ILE A 105 6.56 -2.23 6.52
C ILE A 105 7.87 -2.87 7.00
N HIS A 106 8.35 -3.90 6.31
CA HIS A 106 9.55 -4.63 6.72
C HIS A 106 10.83 -3.79 6.64
N LEU A 107 11.00 -3.04 5.55
CA LEU A 107 12.22 -2.25 5.31
C LEU A 107 12.24 -0.91 6.05
N GLY A 108 11.19 -0.61 6.83
CA GLY A 108 10.92 0.67 7.49
C GLY A 108 11.93 1.20 8.51
N LEU A 109 13.17 0.68 8.60
CA LEU A 109 13.98 0.77 9.81
C LEU A 109 15.51 0.96 9.60
N ASP A 110 15.92 1.81 8.67
CA ASP A 110 17.00 2.76 9.03
C ASP A 110 16.43 4.18 9.01
N PRO A 111 15.88 4.67 10.14
CA PRO A 111 15.36 6.03 10.23
C PRO A 111 16.45 7.10 10.06
N ARG A 112 17.74 6.72 10.03
CA ARG A 112 18.83 7.66 9.79
C ARG A 112 18.99 7.99 8.30
N GLU A 113 18.49 7.14 7.42
CA GLU A 113 18.68 7.32 5.97
C GLU A 113 17.40 7.80 5.26
N HIS A 114 16.21 7.39 5.72
CA HIS A 114 14.96 7.66 5.01
C HIS A 114 13.75 7.97 5.91
N ILE A 115 12.88 8.85 5.43
CA ILE A 115 11.62 9.23 6.07
C ILE A 115 10.52 8.30 5.57
N TRP A 116 10.02 7.44 6.43
CA TRP A 116 8.94 6.52 6.06
C TRP A 116 7.58 7.16 6.27
N VAL A 117 6.78 7.21 5.20
CA VAL A 117 5.42 7.76 5.24
C VAL A 117 4.38 6.73 4.76
N PRO A 118 3.26 6.56 5.49
CA PRO A 118 2.18 5.64 5.11
C PRO A 118 1.26 6.30 4.07
N LEU A 119 1.82 6.63 2.90
CA LEU A 119 1.12 7.23 1.77
C LEU A 119 1.22 6.34 0.54
N ARG A 120 0.20 6.36 -0.30
CA ARG A 120 0.09 5.44 -1.44
C ARG A 120 0.70 6.04 -2.70
N PRO A 121 1.63 5.34 -3.37
CA PRO A 121 2.29 5.86 -4.57
C PRO A 121 1.48 5.62 -5.85
N PHE A 122 1.25 6.68 -6.61
CA PHE A 122 0.74 6.66 -7.99
C PHE A 122 1.81 7.18 -8.93
N ILE A 123 2.21 6.36 -9.88
CA ILE A 123 3.39 6.57 -10.70
C ILE A 123 3.00 6.80 -12.14
N ARG A 124 3.74 7.68 -12.80
CA ARG A 124 3.84 7.73 -14.25
C ARG A 124 5.25 8.16 -14.64
N ASN A 125 5.85 7.43 -15.57
CA ASN A 125 7.25 7.62 -15.96
C ASN A 125 8.17 7.52 -14.73
N ASP A 126 8.99 8.54 -14.49
CA ASP A 126 9.93 8.69 -13.38
C ASP A 126 9.36 9.50 -12.20
N SER A 127 8.08 9.86 -12.25
CA SER A 127 7.41 10.69 -11.26
C SER A 127 6.36 9.94 -10.44
N VAL A 128 6.22 10.31 -9.17
CA VAL A 128 5.24 9.75 -8.24
C VAL A 128 4.46 10.83 -7.52
N VAL A 129 3.16 10.62 -7.38
CA VAL A 129 2.29 11.34 -6.46
C VAL A 129 1.95 10.43 -5.30
N LEU A 130 2.12 10.94 -4.08
CA LEU A 130 1.73 10.24 -2.86
C LEU A 130 0.31 10.62 -2.48
N VAL A 131 -0.54 9.65 -2.21
CA VAL A 131 -1.96 9.89 -1.93
C VAL A 131 -2.31 9.40 -0.54
N GLU A 132 -2.82 10.31 0.29
CA GLU A 132 -3.50 9.98 1.54
C GLU A 132 -4.98 9.72 1.24
N VAL A 133 -5.46 8.50 1.51
CA VAL A 133 -6.87 8.17 1.33
C VAL A 133 -7.37 7.35 2.51
N ASP A 134 -8.39 7.85 3.20
CA ASP A 134 -9.05 7.14 4.30
C ASP A 134 -9.99 6.02 3.81
N THR A 135 -10.34 5.99 2.50
CA THR A 135 -11.33 5.06 1.91
C THR A 135 -10.93 4.48 0.53
N PRO A 136 -11.67 3.48 0.02
CA PRO A 136 -11.53 2.98 -1.35
C PRO A 136 -11.94 3.89 -2.50
N THR A 137 -11.11 4.86 -2.89
CA THR A 137 -11.46 5.73 -4.04
C THR A 137 -10.66 5.52 -5.33
N LEU A 138 -9.37 5.18 -5.32
CA LEU A 138 -8.51 5.21 -6.54
C LEU A 138 -7.84 3.92 -7.00
N VAL A 139 -8.21 2.79 -6.42
CA VAL A 139 -7.36 1.60 -6.55
C VAL A 139 -7.66 0.89 -7.85
N ASN A 140 -6.61 0.57 -8.61
CA ASN A 140 -6.71 0.13 -10.01
C ASN A 140 -7.72 0.99 -10.79
N ASP A 141 -7.69 2.30 -10.55
CA ASP A 141 -8.61 3.21 -11.20
C ASP A 141 -8.40 3.11 -12.72
N ARG A 142 -9.43 2.61 -13.41
CA ARG A 142 -9.36 2.38 -14.85
C ARG A 142 -9.13 3.66 -15.63
N LEU A 143 -9.62 4.80 -15.14
CA LEU A 143 -9.47 6.08 -15.79
C LEU A 143 -8.04 6.59 -15.66
N LEU A 144 -7.40 6.41 -14.50
CA LEU A 144 -5.96 6.70 -14.35
C LEU A 144 -5.11 5.74 -15.19
N GLY A 145 -5.49 4.47 -15.26
CA GLY A 145 -4.77 3.46 -16.05
C GLY A 145 -4.77 3.75 -17.56
N VAL A 146 -5.84 4.36 -18.11
CA VAL A 146 -5.85 4.82 -19.52
C VAL A 146 -4.80 5.88 -19.78
N ASP A 147 -4.45 6.69 -18.78
CA ASP A 147 -3.44 7.75 -18.88
C ASP A 147 -2.02 7.27 -18.53
N GLY A 148 -1.82 5.94 -18.40
CA GLY A 148 -0.53 5.36 -18.00
C GLY A 148 -0.16 5.62 -16.55
N ILE A 149 -1.12 6.01 -15.70
CA ILE A 149 -0.90 6.21 -14.26
C ILE A 149 -1.25 4.90 -13.54
N HIS A 150 -0.28 4.38 -12.78
CA HIS A 150 -0.41 3.11 -12.10
C HIS A 150 -0.17 3.27 -10.60
N GLU A 151 -1.00 2.63 -9.79
CA GLU A 151 -0.73 2.53 -8.36
C GLU A 151 0.31 1.44 -8.11
N PHE A 152 1.33 1.73 -7.30
CA PHE A 152 2.22 0.70 -6.79
C PHE A 152 1.70 0.17 -5.45
N ALA A 153 1.60 -1.16 -5.32
CA ALA A 153 1.01 -1.81 -4.16
C ALA A 153 1.95 -1.80 -2.94
N ALA A 154 2.28 -0.63 -2.40
CA ALA A 154 3.13 -0.47 -1.22
C ALA A 154 2.36 0.15 -0.05
N TRP A 155 2.66 -0.31 1.17
CA TRP A 155 2.09 0.25 2.40
C TRP A 155 2.68 1.61 2.78
N SER A 156 3.99 1.72 2.67
CA SER A 156 4.76 2.91 3.01
C SER A 156 5.86 3.12 1.98
N VAL A 157 6.19 4.39 1.79
CA VAL A 157 7.22 4.85 0.85
C VAL A 157 8.30 5.55 1.66
N ALA A 158 9.55 5.31 1.31
CA ALA A 158 10.68 6.05 1.84
C ALA A 158 10.79 7.36 1.05
N VAL A 159 10.73 8.49 1.74
CA VAL A 159 10.87 9.82 1.14
C VAL A 159 12.14 10.45 1.68
N SER A 160 12.83 11.24 0.85
CA SER A 160 13.99 12.01 1.26
C SER A 160 13.75 13.50 1.04
N GLY A 161 14.51 14.35 1.73
CA GLY A 161 14.35 15.81 1.66
C GLY A 161 14.63 16.42 0.28
N ASP A 162 15.25 15.68 -0.63
CA ASP A 162 15.55 16.07 -2.01
C ASP A 162 14.40 15.78 -3.00
N ARG A 163 13.19 15.49 -2.50
CA ARG A 163 12.03 15.06 -3.30
C ARG A 163 12.24 13.74 -4.04
N SER A 164 13.10 12.87 -3.53
CA SER A 164 13.08 11.46 -3.94
C SER A 164 12.05 10.68 -3.14
N ALA A 165 11.33 9.81 -3.83
CA ALA A 165 10.46 8.81 -3.24
C ALA A 165 10.94 7.43 -3.70
N ARG A 166 11.25 6.57 -2.74
CA ARG A 166 11.79 5.23 -2.93
C ARG A 166 10.75 4.22 -2.48
N ILE A 167 10.33 3.39 -3.43
CA ILE A 167 9.40 2.30 -3.19
C ILE A 167 10.21 1.04 -2.90
N PRO A 168 10.00 0.41 -1.75
CA PRO A 168 10.76 -0.76 -1.34
C PRO A 168 10.45 -1.99 -2.20
N PRO A 169 11.43 -2.89 -2.36
CA PRO A 169 11.14 -4.19 -2.93
C PRO A 169 10.18 -5.01 -2.03
N PRO A 170 9.56 -6.06 -2.57
CA PRO A 170 8.73 -6.97 -1.79
C PRO A 170 9.54 -7.71 -0.73
N LEU A 171 8.87 -8.34 0.24
CA LEU A 171 9.54 -9.07 1.33
C LEU A 171 10.58 -10.09 0.79
N PRO A 172 11.89 -9.83 0.96
CA PRO A 172 12.92 -10.58 0.26
C PRO A 172 13.14 -12.00 0.83
N GLU A 173 12.77 -12.23 2.09
CA GLU A 173 13.02 -13.49 2.81
C GLU A 173 11.84 -14.48 2.73
N LEU A 174 10.82 -14.21 1.91
CA LEU A 174 9.70 -15.14 1.77
C LEU A 174 10.09 -16.39 0.98
N ALA A 175 9.46 -17.49 1.34
CA ALA A 175 9.57 -18.76 0.63
C ALA A 175 8.73 -18.78 -0.67
N TRP A 176 8.94 -17.81 -1.56
CA TRP A 176 8.19 -17.64 -2.82
C TRP A 176 8.09 -18.93 -3.63
N HIS A 177 9.21 -19.63 -3.79
CA HIS A 177 9.27 -20.89 -4.52
C HIS A 177 8.52 -22.04 -3.82
N ALA A 178 8.42 -22.02 -2.49
CA ALA A 178 7.73 -23.08 -1.73
C ALA A 178 6.22 -23.09 -1.98
N ILE A 179 5.67 -21.99 -2.48
CA ILE A 179 4.26 -21.88 -2.88
C ILE A 179 4.07 -21.81 -4.41
N GLY A 180 5.13 -22.07 -5.20
CA GLY A 180 5.05 -22.06 -6.66
C GLY A 180 4.96 -20.66 -7.29
N VAL A 181 5.25 -19.61 -6.53
CA VAL A 181 5.17 -18.22 -6.99
C VAL A 181 6.56 -17.71 -7.36
N GLU A 182 6.70 -17.15 -8.56
CA GLU A 182 7.94 -16.49 -8.94
C GLU A 182 8.21 -15.27 -8.05
N PRO A 183 9.43 -15.14 -7.49
CA PRO A 183 9.79 -13.98 -6.69
C PRO A 183 9.79 -12.72 -7.57
N PRO A 184 9.26 -11.60 -7.07
CA PRO A 184 9.36 -10.32 -7.76
C PRO A 184 10.81 -9.80 -7.76
N VAL A 185 11.11 -8.86 -8.66
CA VAL A 185 12.44 -8.22 -8.74
C VAL A 185 12.75 -7.52 -7.41
N ALA A 186 13.86 -7.90 -6.78
CA ALA A 186 14.27 -7.48 -5.44
C ALA A 186 15.03 -6.14 -5.43
N GLU A 187 14.56 -5.15 -6.20
CA GLU A 187 15.23 -3.85 -6.30
C GLU A 187 14.33 -2.71 -5.82
N TRP A 188 14.97 -1.73 -5.19
CA TRP A 188 14.35 -0.46 -4.86
C TRP A 188 14.03 0.31 -6.14
N GLN A 189 12.85 0.89 -6.18
CA GLN A 189 12.46 1.77 -7.28
C GLN A 189 12.46 3.21 -6.79
N GLN A 190 13.11 4.11 -7.53
CA GLN A 190 13.24 5.51 -7.18
C GLN A 190 12.48 6.38 -8.17
N PHE A 191 11.75 7.35 -7.64
CA PHE A 191 10.94 8.30 -8.39
C PHE A 191 11.16 9.72 -7.87
N HIS A 192 10.90 10.70 -8.73
CA HIS A 192 10.73 12.09 -8.34
C HIS A 192 9.36 12.29 -7.69
N LEU A 193 9.32 12.89 -6.51
CA LEU A 193 8.08 13.23 -5.82
C LEU A 193 7.46 14.49 -6.45
N ALA A 194 6.44 14.28 -7.26
CA ALA A 194 5.68 15.34 -7.93
C ALA A 194 4.71 16.07 -6.99
N GLY A 195 4.24 15.42 -5.93
CA GLY A 195 3.35 16.05 -4.97
C GLY A 195 2.57 15.08 -4.09
N ILE A 196 1.68 15.63 -3.27
CA ILE A 196 0.87 14.89 -2.32
C ILE A 196 -0.61 15.28 -2.48
N VAL A 197 -1.49 14.30 -2.59
CA VAL A 197 -2.94 14.53 -2.60
C VAL A 197 -3.59 13.91 -1.37
N VAL A 198 -4.37 14.69 -0.65
CA VAL A 198 -5.13 14.25 0.52
C VAL A 198 -6.60 14.18 0.15
N HIS A 199 -7.18 12.99 0.18
CA HIS A 199 -8.62 12.84 0.03
C HIS A 199 -9.33 13.16 1.36
N HIS A 200 -10.12 14.23 1.36
CA HIS A 200 -10.83 14.70 2.54
C HIS A 200 -12.24 15.15 2.16
N PRO A 201 -13.32 14.57 2.72
CA PRO A 201 -14.70 14.76 2.25
C PRO A 201 -15.26 16.18 2.45
N GLN A 202 -14.47 17.08 3.03
CA GLN A 202 -14.82 18.48 3.27
C GLN A 202 -13.64 19.35 2.85
N PRO A 203 -13.89 20.60 2.38
CA PRO A 203 -12.83 21.54 2.11
C PRO A 203 -11.91 21.70 3.32
N ILE A 204 -10.60 21.63 3.08
CA ILE A 204 -9.56 21.71 4.10
C ILE A 204 -8.56 22.79 3.68
N SER A 205 -8.12 23.60 4.64
CA SER A 205 -7.16 24.67 4.35
C SER A 205 -5.77 24.08 4.08
N THR A 206 -4.91 24.82 3.36
CA THR A 206 -3.51 24.40 3.14
C THR A 206 -2.76 24.19 4.46
N VAL A 207 -3.03 25.03 5.48
CA VAL A 207 -2.41 24.90 6.81
C VAL A 207 -2.82 23.58 7.47
N ASP A 208 -4.10 23.23 7.39
CA ASP A 208 -4.62 21.98 7.96
C ASP A 208 -4.12 20.75 7.17
N LEU A 209 -3.95 20.86 5.85
CA LEU A 209 -3.31 19.82 5.04
C LEU A 209 -1.87 19.57 5.48
N VAL A 210 -1.07 20.63 5.63
CA VAL A 210 0.31 20.54 6.11
C VAL A 210 0.36 19.93 7.50
N ALA A 211 -0.50 20.39 8.42
CA ALA A 211 -0.56 19.84 9.78
C ALA A 211 -0.94 18.35 9.77
N ARG A 212 -1.93 17.95 8.97
CA ARG A 212 -2.35 16.55 8.83
C ARG A 212 -1.24 15.66 8.27
N LEU A 213 -0.56 16.12 7.23
CA LEU A 213 0.56 15.41 6.63
C LEU A 213 1.74 15.35 7.61
N ALA A 214 2.02 16.41 8.35
CA ALA A 214 3.07 16.42 9.38
C ALA A 214 2.88 15.31 10.41
N LEU A 215 1.64 14.97 10.78
CA LEU A 215 1.35 13.87 11.72
C LEU A 215 1.70 12.48 11.18
N LYS A 216 2.04 12.33 9.90
CA LYS A 216 2.42 11.05 9.29
C LYS A 216 3.85 10.61 9.61
N SER A 217 4.71 11.52 10.09
CA SER A 217 6.06 11.22 10.53
C SER A 217 6.52 12.21 11.60
N ILE A 218 7.30 11.73 12.57
CA ILE A 218 7.91 12.58 13.60
C ILE A 218 9.20 13.28 13.12
N ASP A 219 9.63 13.02 11.90
CA ASP A 219 10.85 13.56 11.31
C ASP A 219 10.67 15.04 10.92
N ALA A 220 11.60 15.91 11.32
CA ALA A 220 11.52 17.34 11.02
C ALA A 220 11.70 17.65 9.53
N THR A 221 12.52 16.87 8.82
CA THR A 221 12.73 17.00 7.37
C THR A 221 11.46 16.70 6.59
N TRP A 222 10.60 15.81 7.10
CA TRP A 222 9.28 15.56 6.51
C TRP A 222 8.41 16.81 6.55
N PHE A 223 8.35 17.46 7.71
CA PHE A 223 7.57 18.69 7.87
C PHE A 223 8.05 19.79 6.91
N SER A 224 9.37 20.00 6.82
CA SER A 224 9.97 20.97 5.91
C SER A 224 9.66 20.65 4.44
N LEU A 225 9.71 19.37 4.05
CA LEU A 225 9.37 18.93 2.70
C LEU A 225 7.90 19.21 2.36
N VAL A 226 6.97 18.83 3.25
CA VAL A 226 5.53 19.06 3.06
C VAL A 226 5.23 20.55 2.96
N ALA A 227 5.82 21.38 3.83
CA ALA A 227 5.64 22.82 3.78
C ALA A 227 6.13 23.41 2.45
N ALA A 228 7.31 23.01 1.97
CA ALA A 228 7.86 23.46 0.70
C ALA A 228 7.02 23.02 -0.51
N LEU A 229 6.47 21.81 -0.50
CA LEU A 229 5.53 21.34 -1.54
C LEU A 229 4.22 22.15 -1.49
N ALA A 230 3.71 22.45 -0.30
CA ALA A 230 2.48 23.24 -0.14
C ALA A 230 2.65 24.68 -0.66
N GLU A 231 3.79 25.32 -0.40
CA GLU A 231 4.12 26.65 -0.93
C GLU A 231 4.17 26.69 -2.46
N GLN A 232 4.51 25.57 -3.10
CA GLN A 232 4.58 25.44 -4.56
C GLN A 232 3.26 25.01 -5.21
N GLY A 233 2.24 24.68 -4.41
CA GLY A 233 0.97 24.16 -4.92
C GLY A 233 0.99 22.66 -5.27
N ASP A 234 1.98 21.93 -4.76
CA ASP A 234 2.17 20.49 -4.98
C ASP A 234 1.54 19.63 -3.86
N VAL A 235 0.91 20.27 -2.86
CA VAL A 235 0.03 19.61 -1.88
C VAL A 235 -1.40 20.04 -2.15
N CYS A 236 -2.30 19.08 -2.35
CA CYS A 236 -3.70 19.35 -2.70
C CYS A 236 -4.68 18.52 -1.87
N ALA A 237 -5.85 19.08 -1.64
CA ALA A 237 -7.01 18.31 -1.20
C ALA A 237 -7.80 17.80 -2.41
N ALA A 238 -8.56 16.74 -2.19
CA ALA A 238 -9.65 16.34 -3.06
C ALA A 238 -10.85 15.89 -2.22
N ASP A 239 -12.04 16.38 -2.54
CA ASP A 239 -13.26 16.09 -1.77
C ASP A 239 -14.00 14.84 -2.24
N ASP A 240 -13.77 14.43 -3.48
CA ASP A 240 -14.35 13.23 -4.08
C ASP A 240 -13.34 12.48 -4.98
N GLY A 241 -13.77 11.32 -5.49
CA GLY A 241 -12.93 10.51 -6.36
C GLY A 241 -12.62 11.15 -7.73
N ARG A 242 -13.46 12.04 -8.24
CA ARG A 242 -13.23 12.74 -9.51
C ARG A 242 -12.15 13.79 -9.35
N GLU A 243 -12.26 14.66 -8.35
CA GLU A 243 -11.26 15.67 -8.04
C GLU A 243 -9.93 15.00 -7.71
N LEU A 244 -9.96 13.91 -6.95
CA LEU A 244 -8.78 13.15 -6.58
C LEU A 244 -8.01 12.63 -7.81
N ARG A 245 -8.70 12.09 -8.81
CA ARG A 245 -8.09 11.72 -10.10
C ARG A 245 -7.51 12.93 -10.84
N GLN A 246 -8.23 14.05 -10.84
CA GLN A 246 -7.78 15.27 -11.52
C GLN A 246 -6.50 15.82 -10.89
N GLN A 247 -6.40 15.84 -9.56
CA GLN A 247 -5.20 16.31 -8.86
C GLN A 247 -4.01 15.38 -9.08
N VAL A 248 -4.22 14.06 -9.03
CA VAL A 248 -3.15 13.08 -9.35
C VAL A 248 -2.62 13.29 -10.76
N ARG A 249 -3.50 13.44 -11.77
CA ARG A 249 -3.10 13.73 -13.15
C ARG A 249 -2.34 15.05 -13.26
N ARG A 250 -2.90 16.13 -12.70
CA ARG A 250 -2.32 17.48 -12.74
C ARG A 250 -0.87 17.48 -12.22
N LEU A 251 -0.64 16.86 -11.06
CA LEU A 251 0.68 16.80 -10.45
C LEU A 251 1.66 15.97 -11.27
N LEU A 252 1.22 14.82 -11.79
CA LEU A 252 2.08 14.00 -12.67
C LEU A 252 2.32 14.63 -14.04
N ASP A 253 1.43 15.49 -14.55
CA ASP A 253 1.57 16.24 -15.82
C ASP A 253 2.49 17.45 -15.70
N GLY A 254 2.59 18.04 -14.50
CA GLY A 254 3.44 19.20 -14.25
C GLY A 254 4.88 18.89 -13.86
N ALA A 255 5.20 17.60 -13.63
CA ALA A 255 6.50 17.10 -13.19
C ALA A 255 7.44 16.76 -14.34
#